data_AF-A0A6A0A5T0-F1
#
_entry.id   AF-A0A6A0A5T0-F1
#
_cell.length_a   1.000
_cell.length_b   1.000
_cell.length_c   1.000
_cell.angle_alpha   90.00
_cell.angle_beta   90.00
_cell.angle_gamma   90.00
#
_symmetry.space_group_name_H-M   'P 1'
#
loop_
_entity.id
_entity.type
_entity.pdbx_description
1 polymer ?
#
loop_
_entity_poly.entity_id
_entity_poly.type
_entity_poly.pdbx_seq_one_letter_code
_entity_poly.pdbx_strand_id
1 'polypeptide(L)'
;MNDPEGTIMVAGDGSLHTFSSKGDLQQTVAVEGTIHCMAGLNDGRSIFIADDTMYMMDMRMAKLEELVSHVKPSGGLALFPAANKLLFISSRNSLCQLDIESKECR
;
A
#
# COMPACT_ATOMS: atom_id res chain seq x y z
N MET A 1 9.56 -14.12 -14.41
CA MET A 1 9.03 -13.77 -13.08
C MET A 1 9.85 -12.59 -12.60
N ASN A 2 9.20 -11.48 -12.19
CA ASN A 2 9.90 -10.35 -11.58
C ASN A 2 10.34 -10.76 -10.18
N ASP A 3 11.62 -10.59 -9.88
CA ASP A 3 12.16 -10.74 -8.55
C ASP A 3 11.90 -9.43 -7.78
N PRO A 4 11.11 -9.45 -6.69
CA PRO A 4 10.84 -8.24 -5.92
C PRO A 4 12.08 -7.76 -5.14
N GLU A 5 13.13 -8.57 -4.98
CA GLU A 5 14.37 -8.10 -4.36
C GLU A 5 15.01 -7.01 -5.23
N GLY A 6 15.24 -5.84 -4.64
CA GLY A 6 15.77 -4.68 -5.35
C GLY A 6 14.76 -3.98 -6.26
N THR A 7 13.46 -4.23 -6.09
CA THR A 7 12.41 -3.50 -6.79
C THR A 7 12.06 -2.19 -6.08
N ILE A 8 11.87 -1.11 -6.85
CA ILE A 8 11.48 0.21 -6.37
C ILE A 8 10.04 0.46 -6.79
N MET A 9 9.14 0.71 -5.83
CA MET A 9 7.77 1.09 -6.11
C MET A 9 7.59 2.60 -5.90
N VAL A 10 7.02 3.27 -6.89
CA VAL A 10 6.81 4.72 -6.91
C VAL A 10 5.34 5.00 -7.18
N ALA A 11 4.73 5.82 -6.33
CA ALA A 11 3.40 6.36 -6.56
C ALA A 11 3.48 7.63 -7.41
N GLY A 12 2.61 7.74 -8.42
CA GLY A 12 2.49 8.94 -9.24
C GLY A 12 1.11 9.02 -9.91
N ASP A 13 0.48 10.19 -9.86
CA ASP A 13 -0.71 10.58 -10.62
C ASP A 13 -1.75 9.47 -10.89
N GLY A 14 -2.28 8.86 -9.81
CA GLY A 14 -3.31 7.80 -9.94
C GLY A 14 -2.75 6.46 -10.43
N SER A 15 -1.47 6.19 -10.19
CA SER A 15 -0.84 4.93 -10.56
C SER A 15 0.32 4.56 -9.64
N LEU A 16 0.65 3.26 -9.67
CA LEU A 16 1.86 2.70 -9.10
C LEU A 16 2.77 2.24 -10.22
N HIS A 17 4.00 2.73 -10.20
CA HIS A 17 5.07 2.31 -11.08
C HIS A 17 6.05 1.43 -10.31
N THR A 18 6.51 0.37 -10.98
CA THR A 18 7.50 -0.56 -10.43
C THR A 18 8.74 -0.51 -11.30
N PHE A 19 9.90 -0.28 -10.69
CA PHE A 19 11.19 -0.16 -11.37
C PHE A 19 12.19 -1.21 -10.86
N SER A 20 13.10 -1.64 -11.73
CA SER A 20 14.29 -2.37 -11.30
C SER A 20 15.18 -1.47 -10.41
N SER A 21 16.11 -2.07 -9.66
CA SER A 21 17.14 -1.32 -8.91
C SER A 21 18.05 -0.47 -9.81
N LYS A 22 18.05 -0.72 -11.11
CA LYS A 22 18.78 0.07 -12.12
C LYS A 22 17.96 1.22 -12.69
N GLY A 23 16.66 1.31 -12.34
CA GLY A 23 15.76 2.36 -12.79
C GLY A 23 14.94 2.00 -14.04
N ASP A 24 14.95 0.74 -14.49
CA ASP A 24 14.15 0.32 -15.64
C ASP A 24 12.69 0.14 -15.23
N LEU A 25 11.74 0.76 -15.95
CA LEU A 25 10.31 0.57 -15.70
C LEU A 25 9.92 -0.87 -16.03
N GLN A 26 9.37 -1.58 -15.05
CA GLN A 26 8.89 -2.96 -15.19
C GLN A 26 7.38 -3.02 -15.36
N GLN A 27 6.64 -2.18 -14.62
CA GLN A 27 5.18 -2.25 -14.59
C GLN A 27 4.53 -0.93 -14.18
N THR A 28 3.31 -0.70 -14.66
CA THR A 28 2.40 0.35 -14.20
C THR A 28 1.03 -0.26 -13.88
N VAL A 29 0.46 0.11 -12.73
CA VAL A 29 -0.90 -0.25 -12.31
C VAL A 29 -1.68 1.03 -12.06
N ALA A 30 -2.84 1.16 -12.69
CA ALA A 30 -3.75 2.26 -12.40
C ALA A 30 -4.39 2.08 -11.01
N VAL A 31 -4.48 3.17 -10.25
CA VAL A 31 -5.06 3.22 -8.92
C VAL A 31 -6.04 4.39 -8.92
N GLU A 32 -7.25 4.16 -8.43
CA GLU A 32 -8.21 5.25 -8.25
C GLU A 32 -7.77 6.12 -7.07
N GLY A 33 -7.66 7.43 -7.31
CA GLY A 33 -7.36 8.41 -6.28
C GLY A 33 -5.88 8.77 -6.10
N THR A 34 -5.62 9.64 -5.13
CA THR A 34 -4.28 10.15 -4.82
C THR A 34 -3.65 9.28 -3.73
N ILE A 35 -2.48 8.71 -4.01
CA ILE A 35 -1.75 7.91 -3.03
C ILE A 35 -1.05 8.84 -2.03
N HIS A 36 -1.37 8.70 -0.74
CA HIS A 36 -0.85 9.57 0.33
C HIS A 36 0.29 8.94 1.13
N CYS A 37 0.28 7.62 1.29
CA CYS A 37 1.27 6.89 2.06
C CYS A 37 1.34 5.43 1.62
N MET A 38 2.52 4.83 1.79
CA MET A 38 2.84 3.48 1.31
C MET A 38 3.89 2.83 2.21
N ALA A 39 3.80 1.52 2.40
CA ALA A 39 4.80 0.71 3.07
C ALA A 39 4.96 -0.66 2.38
N GLY A 40 6.20 -1.11 2.25
CA GLY A 40 6.53 -2.44 1.74
C GLY A 40 6.48 -3.51 2.83
N LEU A 41 6.05 -4.71 2.45
CA LEU A 41 6.17 -5.95 3.22
C LEU A 41 7.37 -6.75 2.73
N ASN A 42 7.94 -7.58 3.59
CA ASN A 42 9.11 -8.40 3.28
C ASN A 42 8.82 -9.57 2.31
N ASP A 43 7.57 -9.77 1.91
CA ASP A 43 7.14 -10.86 1.03
C ASP A 43 6.87 -10.42 -0.42
N GLY A 44 7.23 -9.18 -0.77
CA GLY A 44 7.02 -8.63 -2.10
C GLY A 44 5.62 -8.04 -2.29
N ARG A 45 4.85 -7.86 -1.22
CA ARG A 45 3.62 -7.06 -1.22
C ARG A 45 3.89 -5.66 -0.69
N SER A 46 2.99 -4.73 -0.99
CA SER A 46 2.99 -3.39 -0.41
C SER A 46 1.58 -2.98 -0.03
N ILE A 47 1.45 -2.19 1.03
CA ILE A 47 0.18 -1.60 1.45
C ILE A 47 0.29 -0.09 1.27
N PHE A 48 -0.77 0.52 0.74
CA PHE A 48 -0.83 1.96 0.57
C PHE A 48 -2.27 2.45 0.76
N ILE A 49 -2.41 3.76 0.97
CA ILE A 49 -3.72 4.41 1.04
C ILE A 49 -3.83 5.41 -0.10
N ALA A 50 -4.89 5.27 -0.89
CA ALA A 50 -5.28 6.19 -1.95
C ALA A 50 -6.64 6.80 -1.60
N ASP A 51 -6.71 8.12 -1.49
CA ASP A 51 -7.85 8.85 -0.95
C ASP A 51 -8.40 8.20 0.34
N ASP A 52 -9.61 7.65 0.29
CA ASP A 52 -10.30 7.04 1.43
C ASP A 52 -10.15 5.51 1.50
N THR A 53 -9.32 4.90 0.65
CA THR A 53 -9.26 3.43 0.49
C THR A 53 -7.83 2.91 0.66
N MET A 54 -7.71 1.83 1.44
CA MET A 54 -6.46 1.11 1.64
C MET A 54 -6.40 -0.11 0.72
N TYR A 55 -5.26 -0.26 0.06
CA TYR A 55 -5.00 -1.30 -0.92
C TYR A 55 -3.77 -2.13 -0.54
N MET A 56 -3.75 -3.36 -1.03
CA MET A 56 -2.60 -4.24 -1.06
C MET A 56 -2.21 -4.53 -2.51
N MET A 57 -0.94 -4.34 -2.84
CA MET A 57 -0.35 -4.64 -4.14
C MET A 57 0.60 -5.83 -4.01
N ASP A 58 0.34 -6.90 -4.76
CA ASP A 58 1.31 -7.98 -5.00
C ASP A 58 2.17 -7.62 -6.22
N MET A 59 3.45 -7.34 -5.98
CA MET A 59 4.37 -6.88 -7.02
C MET A 59 4.78 -8.00 -7.99
N ARG A 60 4.73 -9.28 -7.57
CA ARG A 60 5.08 -10.41 -8.44
C ARG A 60 3.97 -10.72 -9.42
N MET A 61 2.73 -10.63 -8.95
CA MET A 61 1.53 -10.99 -9.71
C MET A 61 0.87 -9.81 -10.41
N ALA A 62 1.39 -8.60 -10.24
CA ALA A 62 0.76 -7.38 -10.74
C ALA A 62 -0.67 -7.18 -10.20
N LYS A 63 -0.96 -7.67 -8.99
CA LYS A 63 -2.34 -7.78 -8.49
C LYS A 63 -2.63 -6.74 -7.43
N LEU A 64 -3.64 -5.91 -7.69
CA LEU A 64 -4.19 -4.95 -6.75
C LEU A 64 -5.42 -5.52 -6.04
N GLU A 65 -5.48 -5.36 -4.72
CA GLU A 65 -6.61 -5.78 -3.88
C GLU A 65 -7.01 -4.65 -2.93
N GLU A 66 -8.32 -4.39 -2.83
CA GLU A 66 -8.86 -3.51 -1.78
C GLU A 66 -8.89 -4.25 -0.44
N LEU A 67 -8.30 -3.63 0.58
CA LEU A 67 -8.36 -4.13 1.96
C LEU A 67 -9.58 -3.54 2.67
N VAL A 68 -9.69 -2.21 2.70
CA VAL A 68 -10.73 -1.51 3.44
C VAL A 68 -10.93 -0.12 2.84
N SER A 69 -12.18 0.33 2.77
CA SER A 69 -12.57 1.67 2.34
C SER A 69 -13.02 2.52 3.54
N HIS A 70 -13.20 3.82 3.30
CA HIS A 70 -13.62 4.81 4.30
C HIS A 70 -12.66 5.02 5.48
N VAL A 71 -11.37 4.75 5.29
CA VAL A 71 -10.34 4.97 6.33
C VAL A 71 -10.02 6.46 6.54
N LYS A 72 -10.26 7.30 5.52
CA LYS A 72 -10.06 8.76 5.56
C LYS A 72 -8.75 9.16 6.24
N PRO A 73 -7.57 8.76 5.73
CA PRO A 73 -6.29 9.04 6.38
C PRO A 73 -6.00 10.55 6.42
N SER A 74 -5.24 11.00 7.43
CA SER A 74 -4.63 12.34 7.48
C SER A 74 -3.14 12.34 7.14
N GLY A 75 -2.57 11.15 6.94
CA GLY A 75 -1.15 10.91 6.73
C GLY A 75 -0.53 10.04 7.82
N GLY A 76 0.63 9.48 7.51
CA GLY A 76 1.36 8.57 8.42
C GLY A 76 0.77 7.16 8.46
N LEU A 77 1.66 6.17 8.31
CA LEU A 77 1.32 4.76 8.32
C LEU A 77 2.44 4.01 9.03
N ALA A 78 2.08 3.10 9.94
CA ALA A 78 3.02 2.21 10.61
C ALA A 78 2.56 0.77 10.41
N LEU A 79 3.46 -0.05 9.88
CA LEU A 79 3.19 -1.45 9.56
C LEU A 79 3.81 -2.36 10.61
N PHE A 80 3.04 -3.33 11.09
CA PHE A 80 3.47 -4.34 12.06
C PHE A 80 3.27 -5.74 11.46
N PRO A 81 4.17 -6.20 10.56
CA PRO A 81 3.98 -7.45 9.82
C PRO A 81 3.85 -8.66 10.73
N ALA A 82 4.66 -8.73 11.80
CA ALA A 82 4.62 -9.83 12.76
C ALA A 82 3.30 -9.94 13.54
N ALA A 83 2.57 -8.82 13.69
CA ALA A 83 1.27 -8.78 14.33
C ALA A 83 0.12 -8.74 13.32
N ASN A 84 0.43 -8.81 12.02
CA ASN A 84 -0.50 -8.65 10.91
C ASN A 84 -1.41 -7.41 11.01
N LYS A 85 -0.82 -6.30 11.44
CA LYS A 85 -1.53 -5.06 11.75
C LYS A 85 -0.93 -3.86 11.05
N LEU A 86 -1.76 -2.85 10.86
CA LEU A 86 -1.37 -1.54 10.37
C LEU A 86 -2.02 -0.47 11.24
N LEU A 87 -1.26 0.56 11.58
CA LEU A 87 -1.74 1.75 12.25
C LEU A 87 -1.68 2.93 11.29
N PHE A 88 -2.68 3.80 11.35
CA PHE A 88 -2.74 5.04 10.58
C PHE A 88 -3.49 6.11 11.36
N ILE A 89 -3.26 7.38 11.04
CA ILE A 89 -4.00 8.49 11.63
C ILE A 89 -5.13 8.89 10.70
N SER A 90 -6.37 8.86 11.18
CA SER A 90 -7.52 9.35 10.41
C SER A 90 -7.56 10.89 10.34
N SER A 91 -8.35 11.43 9.41
CA SER A 91 -8.69 12.85 9.24
C SER A 91 -9.33 13.48 10.48
N ARG A 92 -9.83 12.66 11.41
CA ARG A 92 -10.34 13.09 12.72
C ARG A 92 -9.28 13.06 13.82
N ASN A 93 -8.01 12.89 13.45
CA ASN A 93 -6.87 12.80 14.35
C ASN A 93 -6.98 11.65 15.37
N SER A 94 -7.67 10.57 15.00
CA SER A 94 -7.72 9.33 15.78
C SER A 94 -6.67 8.35 15.24
N LEU A 95 -5.95 7.69 16.14
CA LEU A 95 -5.13 6.53 15.80
C LEU A 95 -6.06 5.35 15.53
N CYS A 96 -6.06 4.87 14.29
CA CYS A 96 -6.85 3.74 13.85
C CYS A 96 -5.95 2.53 13.61
N GLN A 97 -6.52 1.34 13.77
CA GLN A 97 -5.86 0.06 13.54
C GLN A 97 -6.64 -0.76 12.50
N LEU A 98 -5.93 -1.27 11.51
CA LEU A 98 -6.42 -2.31 10.61
C LEU A 98 -5.78 -3.65 10.98
N ASP A 99 -6.61 -4.68 11.11
CA ASP A 99 -6.18 -6.08 11.04
C ASP A 99 -6.16 -6.54 9.58
N ILE A 100 -4.99 -6.93 9.07
CA ILE A 100 -4.79 -7.16 7.63
C ILE A 100 -5.48 -8.46 7.17
N GLU A 101 -5.63 -9.46 8.04
CA GLU A 101 -6.27 -10.74 7.70
C GLU A 101 -7.78 -10.60 7.61
N SER A 102 -8.38 -10.09 8.68
CA SER A 102 -9.83 -9.96 8.81
C SER A 102 -10.39 -8.74 8.10
N LYS A 103 -9.53 -7.79 7.70
CA LYS A 103 -9.90 -6.50 7.10
C LYS A 103 -10.75 -5.61 8.02
N GLU A 104 -10.75 -5.89 9.32
CA GLU A 104 -11.46 -5.08 10.31
C GLU A 104 -10.66 -3.82 10.67
N CYS A 105 -11.30 -2.66 10.55
CA CYS A 105 -10.74 -1.37 10.98
C CYS A 105 -11.40 -0.91 12.30
N ARG A 106 -10.59 -0.40 13.23
CA ARG A 106 -11.03 0.13 14.54
C ARG A 106 -10.38 1.48 14.86
#